data_AF-A0A970BD27-F1
#
_entry.id   AF-A0A970BD27-F1
#
_cell.length_a   1.000
_cell.length_b   1.000
_cell.length_c   1.000
_cell.angle_alpha   90.00
_cell.angle_beta   90.00
_cell.angle_gamma   90.00
#
_symmetry.space_group_name_H-M   'P 1'
#
loop_
_entity.id
_entity.type
_entity.pdbx_description
1 polymer ?
#
loop_
_entity_poly.entity_id
_entity_poly.type
_entity_poly.pdbx_seq_one_letter_code
_entity_poly.pdbx_strand_id
1 'polypeptide(L)' 'MNRSIAVFYFSNILIIHRGGDAMKEVRNANKKRIGDISQDGKTLQIIMKGFPTTITANSDGTLNIIHQDKKVSA' A
#
# COMPACT_ATOMS: atom_id res chain seq x y z
N MET A 1 19.62 15.67 8.02
CA MET A 1 18.43 15.62 7.15
C MET A 1 17.74 14.30 7.43
N ASN A 2 16.72 14.29 8.28
CA ASN A 2 16.09 13.06 8.77
C ASN A 2 15.21 12.46 7.65
N ARG A 3 15.68 11.38 7.04
CA ARG A 3 14.92 10.61 6.05
C ARG A 3 14.09 9.58 6.80
N SER A 4 12.81 9.90 7.06
CA SER A 4 11.88 8.94 7.66
C SER A 4 11.62 7.81 6.67
N ILE A 5 12.12 6.60 6.98
CA ILE A 5 11.79 5.37 6.27
C ILE A 5 10.48 4.85 6.86
N ALA A 6 9.41 4.81 6.06
CA ALA A 6 8.22 4.04 6.42
C ALA A 6 8.49 2.55 6.11
N VAL A 7 8.91 1.80 7.13
CA VAL A 7 9.05 0.33 7.04
C VAL A 7 7.68 -0.28 7.29
N PHE A 8 6.93 -0.56 6.23
CA PHE A 8 5.77 -1.45 6.34
C PHE A 8 6.31 -2.89 6.46
N TYR A 9 6.35 -3.43 7.68
CA TYR A 9 6.62 -4.85 7.93
C TYR A 9 5.43 -5.72 7.47
N PHE A 10 5.11 -5.69 6.18
CA PHE A 10 4.49 -6.83 5.50
C PHE A 10 5.65 -7.59 4.85
N SER A 11 6.31 -8.44 5.64
CA SER A 11 7.24 -9.50 5.19
C SER A 11 7.85 -9.31 3.79
N ASN A 12 9.03 -8.66 3.72
CA ASN A 12 9.98 -8.74 2.59
C ASN A 12 9.68 -7.96 1.29
N ILE A 13 9.19 -6.72 1.31
CA ILE A 13 9.06 -5.91 0.08
C ILE A 13 9.76 -4.55 0.22
N LEU A 14 10.77 -4.30 -0.64
CA LEU A 14 11.49 -3.02 -0.76
C LEU A 14 10.97 -2.24 -1.98
N ILE A 15 10.55 -0.98 -1.79
CA ILE A 15 10.04 -0.10 -2.85
C ILE A 15 10.85 1.22 -2.86
N ILE A 16 11.43 1.61 -4.00
CA ILE A 16 12.21 2.86 -4.21
C ILE A 16 11.51 3.72 -5.28
N HIS A 17 11.38 5.06 -5.10
CA HIS A 17 10.67 5.92 -6.06
C HIS A 17 11.00 7.44 -6.14
N ARG A 18 10.61 8.12 -7.25
CA ARG A 18 10.71 9.57 -7.61
C ARG A 18 9.40 10.10 -8.29
N GLY A 19 8.86 11.24 -7.80
CA GLY A 19 7.76 12.19 -8.21
C GLY A 19 6.73 11.95 -9.36
N GLY A 20 5.41 12.13 -9.07
CA GLY A 20 4.20 11.94 -9.91
C GLY A 20 2.98 11.27 -9.19
N ASP A 21 1.80 11.92 -9.14
CA ASP A 21 0.55 11.60 -8.38
C ASP A 21 -0.14 10.22 -8.60
N ALA A 22 0.43 9.31 -9.39
CA ALA A 22 -0.23 8.03 -9.72
C ALA A 22 0.08 6.92 -8.70
N MET A 23 -0.93 6.14 -8.32
CA MET A 23 -0.72 4.90 -7.55
C MET A 23 0.13 3.90 -8.35
N LYS A 24 1.04 3.21 -7.67
CA LYS A 24 1.99 2.29 -8.31
C LYS A 24 1.70 0.85 -7.91
N GLU A 25 1.60 -0.03 -8.91
CA GLU A 25 1.47 -1.47 -8.68
C GLU A 25 2.66 -2.01 -7.86
N VAL A 26 2.35 -2.80 -6.83
CA VAL A 26 3.31 -3.51 -6.00
C VAL A 26 3.20 -5.01 -6.22
N ARG A 27 4.36 -5.66 -6.31
CA ARG A 27 4.49 -7.11 -6.44
C ARG A 27 5.35 -7.68 -5.32
N ASN A 28 5.09 -8.93 -4.95
CA ASN A 28 5.96 -9.66 -4.02
C ASN A 28 7.18 -10.27 -4.74
N ALA A 29 8.05 -10.96 -3.99
CA ALA A 29 9.25 -11.63 -4.51
C ALA A 29 8.95 -12.64 -5.64
N ASN A 30 7.74 -13.23 -5.66
CA ASN A 30 7.29 -14.15 -6.69
C ASN A 30 6.67 -13.44 -7.91
N LYS A 31 6.86 -12.12 -8.04
CA LYS A 31 6.26 -11.27 -9.09
C LYS A 31 4.72 -11.27 -9.09
N LYS A 32 4.06 -11.75 -8.03
CA LYS A 32 2.59 -11.70 -7.89
C LYS A 32 2.16 -10.31 -7.48
N ARG A 33 1.13 -9.75 -8.12
CA ARG A 33 0.49 -8.48 -7.74
C ARG A 33 -0.11 -8.59 -6.35
N ILE A 34 0.21 -7.63 -5.48
CA ILE A 34 -0.33 -7.56 -4.12
C ILE A 34 -1.26 -6.36 -3.91
N GLY A 35 -1.11 -5.29 -4.70
CA GLY A 35 -1.90 -4.08 -4.58
C GLY A 35 -1.23 -2.90 -5.25
N ASP A 36 -1.68 -1.69 -4.92
CA ASP A 36 -1.10 -0.44 -5.39
C ASP A 36 -0.73 0.43 -4.19
N ILE A 37 0.44 1.08 -4.24
CA ILE A 37 0.90 1.99 -3.20
C ILE A 37 0.90 3.42 -3.71
N SER A 38 0.51 4.37 -2.86
CA SER A 38 0.66 5.80 -3.11
C SER A 38 2.14 6.16 -3.17
N GLN A 39 2.43 7.27 -3.83
CA GLN A 39 3.79 7.66 -4.09
C GLN A 39 4.59 8.00 -2.83
N ASP A 40 3.94 8.64 -1.87
CA ASP A 40 4.52 8.96 -0.57
C ASP A 40 4.69 7.72 0.33
N GLY A 41 4.32 6.55 -0.19
CA GLY A 41 4.37 5.27 0.51
C GLY A 41 3.33 5.14 1.62
N LYS A 42 2.46 6.13 1.85
CA LYS A 42 1.59 6.13 3.03
C LYS A 42 0.33 5.31 2.87
N THR A 43 -0.17 5.14 1.65
CA THR A 43 -1.43 4.47 1.37
C THR A 43 -1.22 3.24 0.51
N LEU A 44 -1.70 2.10 0.96
CA LEU A 44 -1.73 0.84 0.23
C LEU A 44 -3.18 0.46 -0.06
N GLN A 45 -3.49 0.18 -1.32
CA GLN A 45 -4.77 -0.37 -1.75
C GLN A 45 -4.59 -1.83 -2.17
N ILE A 46 -5.41 -2.71 -1.59
CA ILE A 46 -5.41 -4.16 -1.85
C ILE A 46 -6.83 -4.67 -2.07
N ILE A 47 -6.94 -5.89 -2.61
CA ILE A 47 -8.20 -6.63 -2.66
C ILE A 47 -8.10 -7.81 -1.69
N MET A 48 -8.91 -7.77 -0.63
CA MET A 48 -9.02 -8.86 0.35
C MET A 48 -10.32 -9.62 0.12
N LYS A 49 -10.24 -10.89 -0.30
CA LYS A 49 -11.41 -11.73 -0.58
C LYS A 49 -12.42 -11.11 -1.58
N GLY A 50 -11.96 -10.24 -2.48
CA GLY A 50 -12.78 -9.53 -3.46
C GLY A 50 -13.24 -8.14 -3.01
N PHE A 51 -12.89 -7.70 -1.81
CA PHE A 51 -13.27 -6.41 -1.26
C PHE A 51 -12.09 -5.45 -1.26
N PRO A 52 -12.24 -4.23 -1.82
CA PRO A 52 -11.21 -3.21 -1.75
C PRO A 52 -10.93 -2.83 -0.30
N THR A 53 -9.66 -2.78 0.04
CA THR A 53 -9.19 -2.37 1.36
C THR A 53 -8.11 -1.33 1.17
N THR A 54 -8.30 -0.17 1.81
CA THR A 54 -7.31 0.91 1.84
C THR A 54 -6.68 0.95 3.22
N ILE A 55 -5.36 0.93 3.27
CA ILE A 55 -4.56 1.01 4.50
C ILE A 55 -3.72 2.27 4.39
N THR A 56 -3.86 3.18 5.34
CA THR A 56 -3.11 4.46 5.37
C THR A 56 -2.32 4.56 6.67
N ALA A 57 -1.00 4.79 6.56
CA ALA A 57 -0.17 5.11 7.71
C ALA A 57 -0.32 6.58 8.12
N ASN A 58 -0.66 6.79 9.38
CA ASN A 58 -0.71 8.10 10.01
C ASN A 58 0.68 8.53 10.50
N SER A 59 0.86 9.83 10.73
CA SER A 59 2.14 10.36 11.23
C SER A 59 2.46 9.94 12.67
N ASP A 60 1.46 9.52 13.44
CA ASP A 60 1.60 9.02 14.82
C ASP A 60 2.01 7.54 14.89
N GLY A 61 2.24 6.89 13.74
CA GLY A 61 2.62 5.48 13.65
C GLY A 61 1.44 4.51 13.68
N THR A 62 0.20 4.99 13.78
CA THR A 62 -1.01 4.17 13.66
C THR A 62 -1.39 3.93 12.19
N LEU A 63 -2.30 2.97 11.96
CA LEU A 63 -2.87 2.68 10.66
C LEU A 63 -4.37 2.97 10.65
N ASN A 64 -4.84 3.73 9.66
CA ASN A 64 -6.25 3.80 9.31
C ASN A 64 -6.55 2.72 8.26
N ILE A 65 -7.57 1.89 8.51
CA ILE A 65 -7.94 0.79 7.62
C ILE A 65 -9.41 0.93 7.24
N ILE A 66 -9.67 1.06 5.94
CA ILE A 66 -11.02 1.12 5.38
C ILE A 66 -11.24 -0.12 4.54
N HIS A 67 -12.11 -1.01 5.02
CA HIS A 67 -12.56 -2.19 4.29
C HIS A 67 -13.92 -1.90 3.66
N GLN A 68 -14.01 -1.93 2.33
CA GLN A 68 -15.27 -1.69 1.64
C GLN A 68 -16.19 -2.90 1.77
N ASP A 69 -17.49 -2.63 1.89
CA ASP A 69 -18.56 -3.63 1.91
C ASP A 69 -18.97 -4.09 0.51
N LYS A 70 -18.63 -3.31 -0.52
CA LYS A 70 -18.86 -3.65 -1.92
C LYS A 70 -17.73 -4.51 -2.47
N LYS A 71 -18.08 -5.71 -2.92
CA LYS A 71 -17.19 -6.58 -3.68
C LYS A 71 -16.95 -6.00 -5.07
N VAL A 72 -15.72 -6.03 -5.55
CA VAL A 72 -15.43 -5.77 -6.97
C VAL A 72 -15.70 -7.05 -7.75
N SER A 73 -16.63 -7.00 -8.70
CA SER A 73 -16.79 -8.06 -9.69
C SER A 73 -15.69 -7.92 -10.74
N ALA A 74 -15.06 -9.04 -11.07
CA ALA A 74 -14.11 -9.13 -12.18
C ALA A 74 -14.81 -8.93 -13.53
#